data_AF-G9ZSV3-F1
#
_entry.id   AF-G9ZSV3-F1
#
_cell.length_a   1.000
_cell.length_b   1.000
_cell.length_c   1.000
_cell.angle_alpha   90.00
_cell.angle_beta   90.00
_cell.angle_gamma   90.00
#
_symmetry.space_group_name_H-M   'P 1'
#
loop_
_entity.id
_entity.type
_entity.pdbx_description
1 polymer ?
#
loop_
_entity_poly.entity_id
_entity_poly.type
_entity_poly.pdbx_seq_one_letter_code
_entity_poly.pdbx_strand_id
1 'polypeptide(L)'
;MLGQVDYPDFVSRQWVDQLFVDQTPDHLRSRSFGWILRQYHDHHYILHTGYTGTLIVVDRKAQQALVFLSNRVHPDATNQQFFPYRSRLIRTFIQDANRQSE
;
A
#
# COMPACT_ATOMS: atom_id res chain seq x y z
N MET A 1 -1.83 13.69 -9.77
CA MET A 1 -2.40 13.32 -8.47
C MET A 1 -2.99 11.91 -8.56
N LEU A 2 -2.67 11.04 -7.60
CA LEU A 2 -3.04 9.63 -7.54
C LEU A 2 -4.55 9.46 -7.47
N GLY A 3 -5.14 8.78 -8.46
CA GLY A 3 -6.58 8.51 -8.54
C GLY A 3 -7.46 9.67 -9.04
N GLN A 4 -6.86 10.80 -9.42
CA GLN A 4 -7.62 11.95 -9.95
C GLN A 4 -7.75 11.94 -11.48
N VAL A 5 -6.93 11.15 -12.17
CA VAL A 5 -6.99 10.97 -13.63
C VAL A 5 -7.99 9.86 -13.95
N ASP A 6 -8.88 10.13 -14.90
CA ASP A 6 -9.80 9.13 -15.42
C ASP A 6 -9.19 8.39 -16.60
N TYR A 7 -9.39 7.07 -16.63
CA TYR A 7 -8.98 6.22 -17.73
C TYR A 7 -10.20 5.41 -18.21
N PRO A 8 -11.22 6.08 -18.79
CA PRO A 8 -12.53 5.47 -19.06
C PRO A 8 -12.45 4.26 -20.00
N ASP A 9 -11.44 4.22 -20.88
CA ASP A 9 -11.22 3.14 -21.83
C ASP A 9 -10.48 1.92 -21.22
N PHE A 10 -10.01 2.01 -19.99
CA PHE A 10 -9.24 0.95 -19.33
C PHE A 10 -9.89 0.50 -18.01
N VAL A 11 -10.10 1.42 -17.07
CA VAL A 11 -10.72 1.14 -15.78
C VAL A 11 -11.47 2.39 -15.30
N SER A 12 -12.76 2.24 -15.02
CA SER A 12 -13.57 3.36 -14.52
C SER A 12 -13.12 3.75 -13.11
N ARG A 13 -13.34 5.02 -12.74
CA ARG A 13 -13.07 5.50 -11.37
C ARG A 13 -13.72 4.64 -10.29
N GLN A 14 -14.96 4.19 -10.53
CA GLN A 14 -15.68 3.32 -9.60
C GLN A 14 -14.89 2.05 -9.29
N TRP A 15 -14.29 1.41 -10.30
CA TRP A 15 -13.45 0.23 -10.12
C TRP A 15 -12.12 0.55 -9.44
N VAL A 16 -11.50 1.70 -9.75
CA VAL A 16 -10.30 2.17 -9.04
C VAL A 16 -10.61 2.40 -7.55
N ASP A 17 -11.78 2.92 -7.21
CA ASP A 17 -12.20 3.14 -5.83
C ASP A 17 -12.33 1.83 -5.05
N GLN A 18 -12.78 0.76 -5.71
CA GLN A 18 -12.87 -0.56 -5.09
C GLN A 18 -11.52 -1.14 -4.66
N LEU A 19 -10.40 -0.64 -5.19
CA LEU A 19 -9.07 -1.03 -4.73
C LEU A 19 -8.82 -0.62 -3.27
N PHE A 20 -9.57 0.35 -2.72
CA PHE A 20 -9.41 0.89 -1.36
C PHE A 20 -10.60 0.56 -0.45
N VAL A 21 -11.45 -0.37 -0.89
CA VAL A 21 -12.59 -0.89 -0.15
C VAL A 21 -12.34 -2.36 0.15
N ASP A 22 -12.82 -2.81 1.31
CA ASP A 22 -12.75 -4.21 1.67
C ASP A 22 -13.59 -5.06 0.71
N GLN A 23 -12.98 -6.11 0.17
CA GLN A 23 -13.62 -7.03 -0.78
C GLN A 23 -13.72 -8.45 -0.23
N THR A 24 -13.44 -8.66 1.06
CA THR A 24 -13.54 -9.99 1.66
C THR A 24 -14.96 -10.26 2.18
N PRO A 25 -15.48 -11.50 2.03
CA PRO A 25 -16.80 -11.86 2.54
C PRO A 25 -16.94 -11.76 4.06
N ASP A 26 -15.83 -11.92 4.78
CA ASP A 26 -15.75 -11.88 6.23
C ASP A 26 -15.59 -10.46 6.81
N HIS A 27 -15.48 -9.46 5.93
CA HIS A 27 -15.33 -8.04 6.27
C HIS A 27 -14.21 -7.75 7.29
N LEU A 28 -13.12 -8.51 7.24
CA LEU A 28 -11.97 -8.35 8.13
C LEU A 28 -11.10 -7.12 7.77
N ARG A 29 -11.49 -6.32 6.77
CA ARG A 29 -10.85 -5.07 6.33
C ARG A 29 -9.36 -5.20 6.03
N SER A 30 -8.97 -6.39 5.60
CA SER A 30 -7.55 -6.72 5.45
C SER A 30 -7.12 -6.85 3.98
N ARG A 31 -8.06 -7.00 3.05
CA ARG A 31 -7.80 -7.18 1.62
C ARG A 31 -8.83 -6.45 0.76
N SER A 32 -8.36 -5.98 -0.38
CA SER A 32 -9.20 -5.52 -1.48
C SER A 32 -8.82 -6.27 -2.75
N PHE A 33 -9.27 -5.83 -3.93
CA PHE A 33 -8.92 -6.46 -5.20
C PHE A 33 -7.41 -6.42 -5.48
N GLY A 34 -6.71 -7.49 -5.12
CA GLY A 34 -5.27 -7.67 -5.37
C GLY A 34 -4.34 -6.95 -4.40
N TRP A 35 -4.86 -6.30 -3.35
CA TRP A 35 -4.04 -5.52 -2.41
C TRP A 35 -4.25 -5.92 -0.96
N ILE A 36 -3.21 -5.69 -0.16
CA ILE A 36 -3.34 -5.62 1.29
C ILE A 36 -3.98 -4.27 1.62
N LEU A 37 -5.09 -4.32 2.34
CA LEU A 37 -5.79 -3.14 2.82
C LEU A 37 -5.36 -2.84 4.26
N ARG A 38 -5.08 -1.56 4.52
CA ARG A 38 -4.74 -1.04 5.84
C ARG A 38 -5.41 0.31 6.04
N GLN A 39 -5.55 0.70 7.30
CA GLN A 39 -6.20 1.95 7.69
C GLN A 39 -5.21 2.86 8.41
N TYR A 40 -5.25 4.15 8.11
CA TYR A 40 -4.60 5.21 8.86
C TYR A 40 -5.68 6.23 9.25
N HIS A 41 -5.94 6.38 10.55
CA HIS A 41 -7.05 7.18 11.07
C HIS A 41 -8.39 6.86 10.40
N ASP A 42 -8.91 7.77 9.57
CA ASP A 42 -10.23 7.72 8.93
C ASP A 42 -10.20 7.23 7.48
N HIS A 43 -9.04 6.90 6.90
CA HIS A 43 -8.95 6.45 5.51
C HIS A 43 -8.11 5.18 5.33
N HIS A 44 -8.35 4.51 4.20
CA HIS A 44 -7.57 3.35 3.78
C HIS A 44 -6.40 3.73 2.88
N TYR A 45 -5.32 2.96 3.01
CA TYR A 45 -4.22 2.89 2.07
C TYR A 45 -4.00 1.44 1.65
N ILE A 46 -3.40 1.25 0.49
CA ILE A 46 -3.14 -0.09 -0.07
C ILE A 46 -1.64 -0.34 -0.14
N LEU A 47 -1.26 -1.60 0.00
CA LEU A 47 0.11 -2.03 -0.21
C LEU A 47 0.20 -3.44 -0.78
N HIS A 48 1.35 -3.75 -1.37
CA HIS A 48 1.71 -5.10 -1.75
C HIS A 48 3.20 -5.31 -1.44
N THR A 49 3.58 -6.53 -1.05
CA THR A 49 4.97 -6.91 -0.80
C THR A 49 5.38 -8.01 -1.75
N GLY A 50 6.57 -7.90 -2.34
CA GLY A 50 7.22 -8.96 -3.10
C GLY A 50 8.06 -9.86 -2.22
N TYR A 51 8.19 -11.12 -2.62
CA TYR A 51 8.97 -12.14 -1.92
C TYR A 51 10.42 -11.71 -1.67
N THR A 52 11.04 -11.07 -2.66
CA THR A 52 12.43 -10.59 -2.60
C THR A 52 12.59 -9.30 -1.80
N GLY A 53 11.56 -8.81 -1.11
CA GLY A 53 11.65 -7.59 -0.29
C GLY A 53 11.27 -6.30 -1.01
N THR A 54 10.80 -6.37 -2.26
CA THR A 54 10.17 -5.22 -2.90
C THR A 54 8.82 -4.90 -2.24
N LEU A 55 8.38 -3.65 -2.33
CA LEU A 55 7.02 -3.29 -1.95
C LEU A 55 6.55 -2.03 -2.67
N ILE A 56 5.24 -1.89 -2.73
CA ILE A 56 4.54 -0.69 -3.14
C ILE A 56 3.52 -0.30 -2.06
N VAL A 57 3.42 0.99 -1.78
CA VAL A 57 2.40 1.57 -0.89
C VAL A 57 1.77 2.75 -1.62
N VAL A 58 0.45 2.88 -1.54
CA VAL A 58 -0.29 4.00 -2.14
C VAL A 58 -1.26 4.53 -1.09
N ASP A 59 -1.08 5.80 -0.72
CA ASP A 59 -2.03 6.57 0.07
C ASP A 59 -2.65 7.67 -0.82
N ARG A 60 -3.91 7.44 -1.21
CA ARG A 60 -4.64 8.39 -2.06
C ARG A 60 -5.07 9.65 -1.30
N LYS A 61 -5.23 9.63 0.03
CA LYS A 61 -5.61 10.83 0.77
C LYS A 61 -4.44 11.79 0.86
N ALA A 62 -3.26 11.28 1.24
CA ALA A 62 -2.02 12.04 1.28
C ALA A 62 -1.44 12.36 -0.11
N GLN A 63 -1.99 11.77 -1.18
CA GLN A 63 -1.49 11.91 -2.56
C GLN A 63 -0.02 11.49 -2.71
N GLN A 64 0.41 10.48 -1.96
CA GLN A 64 1.77 9.95 -1.98
C GLN A 64 1.79 8.43 -2.22
N ALA A 65 2.85 7.98 -2.86
CA ALA A 65 3.13 6.57 -3.07
C ALA A 65 4.61 6.28 -2.85
N LEU A 66 4.90 5.07 -2.40
CA LEU A 66 6.25 4.55 -2.20
C LEU A 66 6.44 3.33 -3.09
N VAL A 67 7.49 3.33 -3.89
CA VAL A 67 8.03 2.11 -4.51
C VAL A 67 9.40 1.86 -3.89
N PHE A 68 9.56 0.72 -3.24
CA PHE A 68 10.80 0.34 -2.61
C PHE A 68 11.33 -0.95 -3.23
N LEU A 69 12.52 -0.85 -3.82
CA LEU A 69 13.18 -1.94 -4.51
C LEU A 69 14.36 -2.39 -3.66
N SER A 70 14.29 -3.63 -3.19
CA SER A 70 15.36 -4.25 -2.41
C SER A 70 15.47 -5.72 -2.75
N ASN A 71 16.51 -6.35 -2.23
CA ASN A 71 16.74 -7.79 -2.34
C ASN A 71 16.99 -8.40 -0.96
N ARG A 72 15.90 -8.65 -0.21
CA ARG A 72 15.91 -9.29 1.11
C ARG A 72 16.63 -10.64 1.10
N VAL A 73 16.54 -11.37 -0.01
CA VAL A 73 17.01 -12.76 -0.08
C VAL A 73 18.48 -12.87 -0.46
N HIS A 74 19.14 -11.76 -0.79
CA HIS A 74 20.56 -11.74 -1.08
C HIS A 74 21.37 -11.21 0.12
N PRO A 75 22.50 -11.84 0.47
CA PRO A 75 22.98 -13.13 -0.03
C PRO A 75 22.25 -14.33 0.58
N ASP A 76 21.44 -14.13 1.62
CA ASP A 76 20.77 -15.17 2.39
C ASP A 76 19.27 -14.88 2.61
N ALA A 77 18.42 -15.82 2.20
CA ALA A 77 16.97 -15.76 2.36
C ALA A 77 16.48 -15.90 3.81
N THR A 78 17.32 -16.36 4.73
CA THR A 78 16.97 -16.52 6.15
C THR A 78 17.02 -15.19 6.91
N ASN A 79 17.40 -14.08 6.28
CA ASN A 79 17.45 -12.75 6.91
C ASN A 79 16.06 -12.28 7.40
N GLN A 80 15.75 -12.60 8.66
CA GLN A 80 14.49 -12.20 9.30
C GLN A 80 14.51 -10.74 9.76
N GLN A 81 15.69 -10.11 9.91
CA GLN A 81 15.80 -8.72 10.36
C GLN A 81 15.12 -7.74 9.42
N PHE A 82 15.00 -8.08 8.13
CA PHE A 82 14.31 -7.25 7.16
C PHE A 82 12.82 -7.00 7.50
N PHE A 83 12.12 -7.97 8.09
CA PHE A 83 10.69 -7.84 8.36
C PHE A 83 10.34 -6.68 9.31
N PRO A 84 10.99 -6.53 10.49
CA PRO A 84 10.73 -5.37 11.35
C PRO A 84 11.14 -4.04 10.70
N TYR A 85 12.22 -4.01 9.90
CA TYR A 85 12.61 -2.79 9.16
C TYR A 85 11.60 -2.41 8.10
N ARG A 86 11.08 -3.37 7.32
CA ARG A 86 10.01 -3.15 6.36
C ARG A 86 8.76 -2.58 7.03
N SER A 87 8.33 -3.17 8.14
CA SER A 87 7.18 -2.67 8.89
C SER A 87 7.41 -1.25 9.42
N ARG A 88 8.63 -0.94 9.88
CA ARG A 88 9.02 0.41 10.30
C ARG A 88 9.01 1.40 9.13
N LEU A 89 9.55 1.02 7.97
CA LEU A 89 9.56 1.83 6.75
C LEU A 89 8.13 2.22 6.35
N ILE A 90 7.24 1.23 6.22
CA ILE A 90 5.84 1.47 5.83
C ILE A 90 5.14 2.43 6.82
N ARG A 91 5.30 2.19 8.13
CA ARG A 91 4.69 3.04 9.15
C ARG A 91 5.23 4.47 9.09
N THR A 92 6.55 4.63 8.96
CA THR A 92 7.19 5.95 8.91
C THR A 92 6.74 6.71 7.67
N PHE A 93 6.72 6.05 6.50
CA PHE A 93 6.22 6.64 5.27
C PHE A 93 4.77 7.14 5.40
N ILE A 94 3.85 6.30 5.91
CA ILE A 94 2.45 6.71 6.07
C ILE A 94 2.31 7.88 7.06
N GLN A 95 3.07 7.88 8.16
CA GLN A 95 3.07 8.97 9.13
C GLN A 95 3.55 10.29 8.49
N ASP A 96 4.69 10.26 7.79
CA ASP A 96 5.28 11.45 7.18
C ASP A 96 4.42 11.98 6.02
N ALA A 97 3.85 11.09 5.21
CA ALA A 97 2.96 11.45 4.10
C ALA A 97 1.73 12.22 4.58
N ASN A 98 1.16 11.80 5.71
CA ASN A 98 -0.05 12.41 6.25
C ASN A 98 0.24 13.63 7.16
N ARG A 99 1.49 13.85 7.60
CA ARG A 99 1.87 15.02 8.41
C ARG A 99 1.88 16.33 7.60
N GLN A 100 2.07 16.25 6.28
CA GLN A 100 2.09 17.43 5.39
C GLN A 100 0.70 17.83 4.90
N SER A 101 -0.33 17.06 5.25
CA SER A 101 -1.73 17.25 4.81
C SER A 101 -2.64 17.80 5.90
N GLU A 102 -2.10 18.05 7.11
CA GLU A 102 -2.71 18.81 8.21
C GLU A 102 -2.31 20.29 8.12
#